data_AF-A0A0C2VRQ7-F1
#
_entry.id   AF-A0A0C2VRQ7-F1
#
_cell.length_a   1.000
_cell.length_b   1.000
_cell.length_c   1.000
_cell.angle_alpha   90.00
_cell.angle_beta   90.00
_cell.angle_gamma   90.00
#
_symmetry.space_group_name_H-M   'P 1'
#
loop_
_entity.id
_entity.type
_entity.pdbx_description
1 polymer ?
#
loop_
_entity_poly.entity_id
_entity_poly.type
_entity_poly.pdbx_seq_one_letter_code
_entity_poly.pdbx_strand_id
1 'polypeptide(L)' 'MSAVSVRNCLVHLKQVERKLAEQVVKAASIEEKRIYSDAMIQVSEVIQDMKRRIIKMEKIEEFAGKE' A
#
# COMPACT_ATOMS: atom_id res chain seq x y z
N MET A 1 -4.38 -16.71 4.68
CA MET A 1 -3.48 -15.53 4.73
C MET A 1 -3.84 -14.77 6.00
N SER A 2 -2.94 -14.60 6.96
CA SER A 2 -3.28 -13.95 8.24
C SER A 2 -3.28 -12.42 8.10
N ALA A 3 -4.02 -11.71 8.95
CA ALA A 3 -4.02 -10.24 8.98
C ALA A 3 -2.60 -9.67 9.16
N VAL A 4 -1.73 -10.38 9.88
CA VAL A 4 -0.30 -10.05 10.05
C VAL A 4 0.45 -10.06 8.72
N SER A 5 0.26 -11.08 7.88
CA SER A 5 0.89 -11.12 6.55
C SER A 5 0.46 -9.96 5.66
N VAL A 6 -0.81 -9.55 5.74
CA VAL A 6 -1.35 -8.42 4.97
C VAL A 6 -0.79 -7.08 5.50
N ARG A 7 -0.64 -6.92 6.82
CA ARG A 7 0.03 -5.76 7.43
C ARG A 7 1.50 -5.65 7.02
N ASN A 8 2.23 -6.77 6.97
CA ASN A 8 3.62 -6.77 6.50
C ASN A 8 3.73 -6.32 5.03
N CYS A 9 2.81 -6.78 4.18
CA CYS A 9 2.76 -6.34 2.79
C CYS A 9 2.46 -4.82 2.68
N LEU A 10 1.60 -4.26 3.53
CA LEU A 10 1.38 -2.81 3.60
C LEU A 10 2.66 -2.02 3.94
N VAL A 11 3.49 -2.54 4.85
CA VAL A 11 4.78 -1.89 5.20
C VAL A 11 5.68 -1.85 3.98
N HIS A 12 5.79 -2.96 3.23
CA HIS A 12 6.59 -3.00 2.01
C HIS A 12 6.05 -2.05 0.92
N LEU A 13 4.74 -1.99 0.72
CA LEU A 13 4.14 -1.05 -0.22
C LEU A 13 4.40 0.41 0.15
N LYS A 14 4.37 0.74 1.45
CA LYS A 14 4.74 2.08 1.93
C LYS A 14 6.21 2.42 1.66
N GLN A 15 7.10 1.43 1.77
CA GLN A 15 8.51 1.61 1.38
C GLN A 15 8.66 1.83 -0.13
N VAL A 16 7.89 1.12 -0.96
CA VAL A 16 7.87 1.32 -2.41
C VAL A 16 7.37 2.73 -2.77
N GLU A 17 6.27 3.18 -2.17
CA GLU A 17 5.73 4.54 -2.35
C GLU A 17 6.77 5.61 -2.01
N ARG A 18 7.50 5.44 -0.90
CA ARG A 18 8.59 6.36 -0.51
C ARG A 18 9.72 6.36 -1.53
N LYS A 19 10.14 5.19 -2.01
CA LYS A 19 11.21 5.10 -3.03
C LYS A 19 10.78 5.76 -4.34
N LEU A 20 9.53 5.61 -4.76
CA LEU A 20 8.99 6.30 -5.93
C LEU A 20 9.01 7.83 -5.74
N ALA A 21 8.62 8.32 -4.57
CA ALA A 21 8.72 9.75 -4.24
C ALA A 21 10.17 10.27 -4.34
N GLU A 22 11.14 9.51 -3.85
CA GLU A 22 12.56 9.84 -3.99
C GLU A 22 13.00 9.88 -5.47
N GLN A 23 12.47 8.99 -6.32
CA GLN A 23 12.76 9.00 -7.75
C GLN A 23 12.11 10.18 -8.48
N VAL A 24 10.90 10.61 -8.10
CA VAL A 24 10.28 11.84 -8.64
C VAL A 24 11.19 13.06 -8.42
N VAL A 25 11.78 13.17 -7.23
CA VAL A 25 12.67 14.30 -6.90
C VAL A 25 13.98 14.22 -7.70
N LYS A 26 14.51 13.02 -7.94
CA LYS A 26 15.78 12.78 -8.65
C LYS A 26 15.64 12.78 -10.18
N ALA A 27 14.44 12.58 -10.71
CA ALA A 27 14.17 12.51 -12.14
C ALA A 27 14.54 13.81 -12.86
N ALA A 28 15.24 13.67 -13.98
CA ALA A 28 15.71 14.80 -14.79
C ALA A 28 14.64 15.24 -15.80
N SER A 29 13.86 14.29 -16.32
CA SER A 29 12.82 14.58 -17.29
C SER A 29 11.43 14.70 -16.67
N ILE A 30 10.56 15.49 -17.30
CA ILE A 30 9.14 15.59 -16.92
C ILE A 30 8.42 14.25 -17.10
N GLU A 31 8.80 13.49 -18.13
CA GLU A 31 8.20 12.18 -18.40
C GLU A 31 8.51 11.16 -17.30
N GLU A 32 9.76 11.08 -16.83
CA GLU A 32 10.12 10.22 -15.69
C GLU A 32 9.36 10.64 -14.41
N LYS A 33 9.27 11.95 -14.14
CA LYS A 33 8.49 12.45 -12.99
C LYS A 33 7.03 12.03 -13.08
N ARG A 34 6.44 12.09 -14.28
CA ARG A 34 5.06 11.65 -14.51
C ARG A 34 4.92 10.16 -14.29
N ILE A 35 5.80 9.33 -14.88
CA ILE A 35 5.77 7.87 -14.70
C ILE A 35 5.87 7.47 -13.22
N TYR A 36 6.79 8.07 -12.47
CA TYR A 36 6.92 7.78 -11.03
C TYR A 36 5.70 8.27 -10.24
N SER A 37 5.13 9.41 -10.59
CA SER A 37 3.91 9.94 -9.94
C SER A 37 2.69 9.06 -10.23
N ASP A 38 2.52 8.59 -11.46
CA ASP A 38 1.46 7.67 -11.87
C ASP A 38 1.59 6.33 -11.13
N ALA A 39 2.82 5.81 -11.00
CA ALA A 39 3.10 4.62 -10.21
C ALA A 39 2.77 4.82 -8.71
N MET A 40 3.05 6.00 -8.14
CA MET A 40 2.68 6.31 -6.76
C MET A 40 1.16 6.31 -6.55
N ILE A 41 0.39 6.83 -7.50
CA ILE A 41 -1.08 6.82 -7.43
C ILE A 41 -1.59 5.39 -7.37
N GLN A 42 -1.12 4.52 -8.28
CA GLN A 42 -1.52 3.10 -8.29
C GLN A 42 -1.13 2.37 -6.99
N VAL A 43 0.08 2.61 -6.48
CA VAL A 43 0.52 2.02 -5.19
C VAL A 43 -0.36 2.52 -4.03
N SER A 44 -0.74 3.79 -4.03
CA SER A 44 -1.63 4.37 -3.01
C SER A 44 -3.03 3.74 -3.04
N GLU A 45 -3.58 3.49 -4.22
CA GLU A 45 -4.86 2.79 -4.38
C GLU A 45 -4.80 1.36 -3.82
N VAL A 46 -3.73 0.61 -4.12
CA VAL A 46 -3.52 -0.73 -3.57
C VAL A 46 -3.39 -0.71 -2.06
N ILE A 47 -2.66 0.26 -1.49
CA ILE A 47 -2.55 0.45 -0.05
C ILE A 47 -3.92 0.70 0.58
N GLN A 48 -4.76 1.54 -0.02
CA GLN A 48 -6.10 1.81 0.47
C GLN A 48 -6.98 0.56 0.42
N ASP A 49 -6.92 -0.20 -0.67
CA ASP A 49 -7.67 -1.45 -0.80
C ASP A 49 -7.25 -2.48 0.25
N MET A 50 -5.95 -2.65 0.46
CA MET A 50 -5.41 -3.53 1.49
C MET A 50 -5.83 -3.12 2.90
N LYS A 51 -5.82 -1.82 3.22
CA LYS A 51 -6.35 -1.32 4.51
C LYS A 51 -7.82 -1.70 4.69
N ARG A 52 -8.65 -1.55 3.65
CA ARG A 52 -10.07 -1.97 3.70
C ARG A 52 -10.21 -3.47 3.94
N ARG A 53 -9.36 -4.30 3.32
CA ARG A 53 -9.37 -5.76 3.53
C ARG A 53 -8.96 -6.15 4.94
N ILE A 54 -7.94 -5.51 5.52
CA ILE A 54 -7.52 -5.75 6.91
C ILE A 54 -8.66 -5.47 7.89
N ILE A 55 -9.33 -4.31 7.76
CA ILE A 55 -10.46 -3.96 8.62
C ILE A 55 -11.58 -5.03 8.53
N LYS A 56 -11.85 -5.55 7.33
CA LYS A 56 -12.83 -6.64 7.16
C LYS A 56 -12.38 -7.93 7.83
N MET A 57 -11.11 -8.29 7.71
CA MET A 57 -10.54 -9.50 8.34
C MET A 57 -10.60 -9.42 9.86
N GLU A 58 -10.18 -8.28 10.44
CA GLU A 58 -10.21 -8.05 11.89
C GLU A 58 -11.64 -8.09 12.45
N LYS A 59 -12.62 -7.54 11.72
CA LYS A 59 -14.03 -7.66 12.09
C LYS A 59 -14.51 -9.11 12.09
N ILE A 60 -14.14 -9.90 11.08
CA ILE A 60 -14.52 -11.33 11.01
C ILE A 60 -13.89 -12.12 12.16
N GLU A 61 -12.62 -11.86 12.49
CA GLU A 61 -11.93 -12.48 13.62
C GLU A 61 -12.61 -12.13 14.96
N GLU A 62 -13.12 -10.90 15.13
CA GLU A 62 -13.87 -10.51 16.35
C GLU A 62 -15.20 -11.26 16.50
N PHE A 63 -15.90 -11.58 15.40
CA PHE A 63 -17.13 -12.36 15.44
C PHE A 63 -16.86 -13.85 15.68
N ALA A 64 -15.78 -14.40 15.12
CA ALA A 64 -15.43 -15.81 15.30
C ALA A 64 -14.87 -16.14 16.70
N GLY A 65 -14.38 -15.15 17.45
CA GLY A 65 -13.86 -15.32 18.82
C GLY A 65 -14.90 -15.14 19.95
N LYS A 66 -16.19 -14.98 19.62
CA LYS A 66 -17.28 -14.78 20.58
C LYS A 66 -18.20 -16.02 20.73
N GLU A 67 -17.77 -17.19 20.24
CA GLU A 67 -18.44 -18.49 20.45
C GLU A 67 -17.73 -19.34 21.51
#